data_AF-A0A1G3PGC3-F1
#
_entry.id   AF-A0A1G3PGC3-F1
#
_cell.length_a   1.000
_cell.length_b   1.000
_cell.length_c   1.000
_cell.angle_alpha   90.00
_cell.angle_beta   90.00
_cell.angle_gamma   90.00
#
_symmetry.space_group_name_H-M   'P 1'
#
loop_
_entity.id
_entity.type
_entity.pdbx_description
1 polymer ?
#
loop_
_entity_poly.entity_id
_entity_poly.type
_entity_poly.pdbx_seq_one_letter_code
_entity_poly.pdbx_strand_id
1 'polypeptide(L)'
;MKKLTLFSLLALTLLAPLWPCDDCGPIEMTKEMIQKLSSSSTLKAQGENSYSVKNLFDGDLITCWSEGVKGYGQGEWVEIEFKGGGENIYLITIYPGYLGLAEKRITH
;
A
#
# COMPACT_ATOMS: atom_id res chain seq x y z
N MET A 1 42.84 -9.88 13.45
CA MET A 1 42.72 -8.64 14.25
C MET A 1 41.58 -7.80 13.71
N LYS A 2 40.42 -7.77 14.38
CA LYS A 2 39.36 -6.78 14.19
C LYS A 2 38.82 -6.44 15.58
N LYS A 3 38.85 -5.14 15.91
CA LYS A 3 38.52 -4.59 17.22
C LYS A 3 37.02 -4.75 17.51
N LEU A 4 36.72 -5.17 18.74
CA LEU A 4 35.39 -5.30 19.31
C LEU A 4 35.13 -4.05 20.16
N THR A 5 34.00 -3.37 19.96
CA THR A 5 33.51 -2.33 20.87
C THR A 5 32.22 -2.84 21.52
N LEU A 6 32.33 -3.09 22.84
CA LEU A 6 31.25 -3.40 23.77
C LEU A 6 30.36 -2.17 24.00
N PHE A 7 29.04 -2.36 23.98
CA PHE A 7 28.14 -1.69 24.91
C PHE A 7 27.16 -2.73 25.47
N SER A 8 27.26 -2.95 26.80
CA SER A 8 26.19 -3.29 27.75
C SER A 8 25.18 -4.37 27.32
N LEU A 9 25.41 -5.65 27.57
CA LEU A 9 25.15 -6.38 28.82
C LEU A 9 23.72 -6.26 29.39
N LEU A 10 23.08 -7.44 29.44
CA LEU A 10 22.12 -7.95 30.43
C LEU A 10 20.65 -7.48 30.38
N ALA A 11 19.79 -8.34 29.82
CA ALA A 11 18.78 -9.04 30.63
C ALA A 11 18.31 -10.30 29.88
N LEU A 12 18.74 -11.45 30.38
CA LEU A 12 18.18 -12.75 30.07
C LEU A 12 16.83 -12.86 30.79
N THR A 13 15.72 -12.89 30.06
CA THR A 13 14.45 -13.42 30.57
C THR A 13 14.14 -14.72 29.84
N LEU A 14 14.16 -15.79 30.64
CA LEU A 14 13.74 -17.14 30.31
C LEU A 14 12.21 -17.23 30.25
N LEU A 15 11.70 -18.02 29.30
CA LEU A 15 10.33 -18.49 29.13
C LEU A 15 9.22 -17.43 29.01
N ALA A 16 8.90 -17.08 27.77
CA ALA A 16 7.50 -17.08 27.35
C ALA A 16 7.29 -18.34 26.49
N PRO A 17 6.40 -19.29 26.84
CA PRO A 17 5.73 -20.01 25.78
C PRO A 17 4.84 -19.00 25.05
N LEU A 18 4.30 -19.41 23.90
CA LEU A 18 3.47 -18.60 23.00
C LEU A 18 4.33 -17.76 22.06
N TRP A 19 4.66 -18.35 20.91
CA TRP A 19 4.39 -17.64 19.66
C TRP A 19 3.03 -16.97 19.84
N PRO A 20 2.95 -15.64 19.88
CA PRO A 20 1.71 -15.03 19.48
C PRO A 20 1.51 -15.51 18.03
N CYS A 21 0.43 -16.26 17.83
CA CYS A 21 -0.24 -16.34 16.55
C CYS A 21 -0.74 -14.92 16.20
N ASP A 22 0.18 -13.96 16.04
CA ASP A 22 -0.14 -12.55 15.78
C ASP A 22 -0.06 -12.22 14.29
N ASP A 23 0.20 -13.19 13.43
CA ASP A 23 0.22 -12.98 11.98
C ASP A 23 -0.93 -13.72 11.26
N CYS A 24 -2.08 -13.81 11.91
CA CYS A 24 -3.36 -14.16 11.27
C CYS A 24 -4.28 -12.95 11.12
N GLY A 25 -3.76 -11.74 11.32
CA GLY A 25 -4.46 -10.54 10.85
C GLY A 25 -4.53 -10.53 9.32
N PRO A 26 -5.54 -9.88 8.71
CA PRO A 26 -5.48 -9.63 7.28
C PRO A 26 -4.17 -8.90 6.99
N ILE A 27 -3.37 -9.46 6.08
CA ILE A 27 -2.15 -8.78 5.61
C ILE A 27 -2.62 -7.50 4.91
N GLU A 28 -2.41 -6.36 5.56
CA GLU A 28 -2.59 -5.05 4.93
C GLU A 28 -1.70 -5.01 3.70
N MET A 29 -2.28 -4.66 2.55
CA MET A 29 -1.56 -4.67 1.29
C MET A 29 -0.47 -3.61 1.32
N THR A 30 0.78 -4.03 1.51
CA THR A 30 1.90 -3.09 1.53
C THR A 30 2.50 -2.96 0.13
N LYS A 31 3.17 -1.83 -0.13
CA LYS A 31 3.86 -1.56 -1.40
C LYS A 31 4.88 -2.66 -1.76
N GLU A 32 5.42 -3.34 -0.75
CA GLU A 32 6.37 -4.44 -0.90
C GLU A 32 5.76 -5.66 -1.59
N MET A 33 4.45 -5.85 -1.54
CA MET A 33 3.73 -6.93 -2.23
C MET A 33 3.46 -6.61 -3.70
N ILE A 34 3.71 -5.39 -4.16
CA ILE A 34 3.45 -4.98 -5.54
C ILE A 34 4.65 -5.33 -6.43
N GLN A 35 4.43 -6.16 -7.44
CA GLN A 35 5.39 -6.48 -8.48
C GLN A 35 5.44 -5.38 -9.54
N LYS A 36 4.27 -4.93 -10.00
CA LYS A 36 4.14 -3.89 -11.02
C LYS A 36 2.89 -3.06 -10.75
N LEU A 37 3.00 -1.78 -11.08
CA LEU A 37 1.91 -0.83 -10.99
C LEU A 37 1.87 0.00 -12.27
N SER A 38 0.70 0.04 -12.91
CA SER A 38 0.50 0.80 -14.14
C SER A 38 -0.91 1.37 -14.22
N SER A 39 -1.12 2.33 -15.11
CA SER A 39 -2.41 2.95 -15.34
C SER A 39 -2.58 3.27 -16.82
N SER A 40 -3.82 3.46 -17.25
CA SER A 40 -4.16 3.90 -18.62
C SER A 40 -3.52 5.25 -18.95
N SER A 41 -3.58 6.18 -18.00
CA SER A 41 -3.02 7.52 -18.12
C SER A 41 -2.71 8.10 -16.74
N THR A 42 -2.13 9.29 -16.70
CA THR A 42 -1.85 10.01 -15.45
C THR A 42 -1.92 11.51 -15.70
N LEU A 43 -2.64 12.22 -14.83
CA LEU A 43 -2.68 13.67 -14.86
C LEU A 43 -1.29 14.23 -14.61
N LYS A 44 -0.89 15.19 -15.46
CA LYS A 44 0.38 15.89 -15.25
C LYS A 44 0.34 16.64 -13.92
N ALA A 45 1.49 16.70 -13.25
CA ALA A 45 1.64 17.48 -12.03
C ALA A 45 1.19 18.94 -12.23
N GLN A 46 0.57 19.51 -11.21
CA GLN A 46 0.02 20.87 -11.22
C GLN A 46 0.45 21.58 -9.94
N GLY A 47 1.36 22.54 -10.07
CA GLY A 47 2.01 23.15 -8.90
C GLY A 47 2.75 22.10 -8.08
N GLU A 48 2.48 22.06 -6.78
CA GLU A 48 3.07 21.09 -5.85
C GLU A 48 2.37 19.71 -5.87
N ASN A 49 1.22 19.59 -6.55
CA ASN A 49 0.46 18.36 -6.58
C ASN A 49 0.97 17.41 -7.67
N SER A 50 1.23 16.16 -7.29
CA SER A 50 1.49 15.06 -8.20
C SER A 50 0.32 14.07 -8.18
N TYR A 51 0.04 13.44 -9.33
CA TYR A 51 -1.08 12.51 -9.49
C TYR A 51 -0.62 11.10 -9.90
N SER A 52 0.61 10.76 -9.55
CA SER A 52 1.26 9.51 -9.94
C SER A 52 0.46 8.29 -9.46
N VAL A 53 0.44 7.21 -10.25
CA VAL A 53 -0.17 5.94 -9.82
C VAL A 53 0.43 5.41 -8.52
N LYS A 54 1.68 5.76 -8.22
CA LYS A 54 2.38 5.39 -6.98
C LYS A 54 1.76 5.99 -5.73
N ASN A 55 0.99 7.08 -5.86
CA ASN A 55 0.31 7.74 -4.75
C ASN A 55 -0.80 6.86 -4.16
N LEU A 56 -1.27 5.82 -4.87
CA LEU A 56 -2.25 4.87 -4.32
C LEU A 56 -1.69 4.01 -3.17
N PHE A 57 -0.36 3.91 -3.06
CA PHE A 57 0.34 3.05 -2.12
C PHE A 57 1.48 3.77 -1.40
N ASP A 58 1.42 5.10 -1.29
CA ASP A 58 2.38 5.90 -0.51
C ASP A 58 1.99 6.04 0.97
N GLY A 59 0.77 5.63 1.33
CA GLY A 59 0.22 5.70 2.68
C GLY A 59 -0.32 7.08 3.06
N ASP A 60 -0.34 8.03 2.13
CA ASP A 60 -0.79 9.40 2.36
C ASP A 60 -2.17 9.64 1.72
N LEU A 61 -3.20 9.80 2.56
CA LEU A 61 -4.58 10.01 2.09
C LEU A 61 -4.82 11.40 1.48
N ILE A 62 -3.87 12.33 1.55
CA ILE A 62 -3.98 13.63 0.89
C ILE A 62 -3.40 13.63 -0.53
N THR A 63 -2.68 12.58 -0.93
CA THR A 63 -2.25 12.37 -2.31
C THR A 63 -3.24 11.45 -3.02
N CYS A 64 -3.25 11.51 -4.35
CA CYS A 64 -4.08 10.60 -5.15
C CYS A 64 -3.43 10.29 -6.49
N TRP A 65 -3.93 9.24 -7.14
CA TRP A 65 -3.81 9.11 -8.59
C TRP A 65 -5.01 9.77 -9.26
N SER A 66 -4.79 10.41 -10.41
CA SER A 66 -5.85 10.91 -11.29
C SER A 66 -5.45 10.68 -12.74
N GLU A 67 -6.45 10.37 -13.56
CA GLU A 67 -6.34 10.17 -14.99
C GLU A 67 -5.93 11.46 -15.73
N GLY A 68 -5.17 11.31 -16.82
CA GLY A 68 -4.71 12.43 -17.64
C GLY A 68 -5.68 12.89 -18.72
N VAL A 69 -6.87 12.28 -18.79
CA VAL A 69 -7.86 12.53 -19.84
C VAL A 69 -8.96 13.44 -19.29
N LYS A 70 -9.42 14.40 -20.09
CA LYS A 70 -10.58 15.22 -19.73
C LYS A 70 -11.85 14.38 -19.81
N GLY A 71 -12.72 14.47 -18.80
CA GLY A 71 -14.03 13.84 -18.81
C GLY A 71 -14.35 13.18 -17.46
N TYR A 72 -15.15 12.12 -17.52
CA TYR A 72 -15.61 11.36 -16.33
C TYR A 72 -14.78 10.09 -16.07
N GLY A 73 -13.59 9.96 -16.66
CA GLY A 73 -12.73 8.78 -16.46
C GLY A 73 -13.25 7.47 -17.05
N GLN A 74 -14.20 7.49 -17.98
CA GLN A 74 -14.72 6.26 -18.60
C GLN A 74 -13.63 5.54 -19.41
N GLY A 75 -13.35 4.29 -19.05
CA GLY A 75 -12.31 3.47 -19.69
C GLY A 75 -10.92 3.62 -19.09
N GLU A 76 -10.75 4.49 -18.09
CA GLU A 76 -9.50 4.63 -17.36
C GLU A 76 -9.37 3.52 -16.32
N TRP A 77 -8.14 3.07 -16.10
CA TRP A 77 -7.85 1.92 -15.25
C TRP A 77 -6.50 2.08 -14.54
N VAL A 78 -6.40 1.37 -13.42
CA VAL A 78 -5.15 1.10 -12.72
C VAL A 78 -5.00 -0.42 -12.65
N GLU A 79 -3.82 -0.91 -12.98
CA GLU A 79 -3.46 -2.31 -12.94
C GLU A 79 -2.37 -2.53 -11.89
N ILE A 80 -2.62 -3.47 -10.99
CA ILE A 80 -1.72 -3.87 -9.92
C ILE A 80 -1.37 -5.34 -10.14
N GLU A 81 -0.09 -5.62 -10.32
CA GLU A 81 0.44 -6.98 -10.35
C GLU A 81 1.07 -7.27 -8.98
N PHE A 82 0.59 -8.32 -8.31
CA PHE A 82 1.09 -8.72 -7.00
C PHE A 82 2.25 -9.71 -7.13
N LYS A 83 3.20 -9.64 -6.20
CA LYS A 83 4.26 -10.63 -6.07
C LYS A 83 3.66 -11.93 -5.55
N GLY A 84 3.97 -13.04 -6.22
CA GLY A 84 3.49 -14.37 -5.83
C GLY A 84 2.19 -14.74 -6.55
N GLY A 85 2.13 -15.98 -7.04
CA GLY A 85 1.05 -16.47 -7.92
C GLY A 85 -0.06 -17.24 -7.22
N GLY A 86 -0.46 -16.86 -5.99
CA GLY A 86 -1.43 -17.63 -5.21
C GLY A 86 -2.13 -16.90 -4.07
N GLU A 87 -1.94 -15.59 -3.93
CA GLU A 87 -2.62 -14.79 -2.92
C GLU A 87 -4.10 -14.60 -3.31
N ASN A 88 -5.01 -14.85 -2.38
CA ASN A 88 -6.43 -14.58 -2.58
C ASN A 88 -6.73 -13.14 -2.14
N ILE A 89 -7.37 -12.35 -3.01
CA ILE A 89 -7.79 -10.99 -2.68
C ILE A 89 -9.19 -11.05 -2.09
N TYR A 90 -9.30 -10.86 -0.78
CA TYR A 90 -10.58 -10.91 -0.06
C TYR A 90 -11.23 -9.53 0.11
N LEU A 91 -10.45 -8.45 0.09
CA LEU A 91 -10.91 -7.09 0.34
C LEU A 91 -10.15 -6.10 -0.54
N ILE A 92 -10.88 -5.17 -1.15
CA ILE A 92 -10.33 -3.99 -1.79
C ILE A 92 -11.04 -2.78 -1.20
N THR A 93 -10.27 -1.87 -0.62
CA THR A 93 -10.75 -0.59 -0.11
C THR A 93 -10.25 0.51 -1.03
N ILE A 94 -11.16 1.37 -1.49
CA ILE A 94 -10.84 2.49 -2.38
C ILE A 94 -11.17 3.79 -1.66
N TYR A 95 -10.17 4.65 -1.51
CA TYR A 95 -10.33 5.99 -0.99
C TYR A 95 -10.37 7.00 -2.14
N PRO A 96 -11.49 7.69 -2.39
CA PRO A 96 -11.56 8.71 -3.41
C PRO A 96 -10.71 9.94 -3.01
N GLY A 97 -9.93 10.47 -3.95
CA GLY A 97 -9.02 11.61 -3.72
C GLY A 97 -9.69 12.93 -3.34
N TYR A 98 -11.01 13.00 -3.43
CA TYR A 98 -11.81 14.05 -2.81
C TYR A 98 -12.68 13.38 -1.73
N LEU A 99 -12.43 13.67 -0.47
CA LEU A 99 -13.27 13.23 0.66
C LEU A 99 -14.63 13.97 0.63
N GLY A 100 -15.41 13.77 -0.42
CA GLY A 100 -16.86 13.83 -0.37
C GLY A 100 -17.34 12.43 0.00
N LEU A 101 -17.53 12.19 1.30
CA LEU A 101 -17.93 10.92 1.93
C LEU A 101 -18.80 10.02 1.02
N ALA A 102 -18.19 9.06 0.35
CA ALA A 102 -18.87 7.97 -0.34
C ALA A 102 -18.00 6.71 -0.22
N GLU A 103 -18.11 6.03 0.92
CA GLU A 103 -17.58 4.68 1.08
C GLU A 103 -18.42 3.73 0.22
N LYS A 104 -17.79 3.04 -0.74
CA LYS A 104 -18.43 1.98 -1.50
C LYS A 104 -17.69 0.68 -1.26
N ARG A 105 -18.27 -0.17 -0.41
CA ARG A 105 -17.77 -1.50 -0.10
C ARG A 105 -18.19 -2.49 -1.19
N ILE A 106 -17.23 -3.11 -1.88
CA ILE A 106 -17.50 -4.18 -2.84
C ILE A 106 -17.17 -5.50 -2.14
N THR A 107 -18.19 -6.31 -1.86
CA THR A 107 -18.05 -7.69 -1.36
C THR A 107 -18.57 -8.63 -2.43
N HIS A 108 -17.79 -9.66 -2.77
CA HIS A 108 -18.22 -10.75 -3.64
C HIS A 108 -19.07 -11.76 -2.86
#